data_AF-A0A6L7X9I1-F1
#
_entry.id   AF-A0A6L7X9I1-F1
#
_cell.length_a   1.000
_cell.length_b   1.000
_cell.length_c   1.000
_cell.angle_alpha   90.00
_cell.angle_beta   90.00
_cell.angle_gamma   90.00
#
_symmetry.space_group_name_H-M   'P 1'
#
loop_
_entity.id
_entity.type
_entity.pdbx_description
1 polymer ?
#
loop_
_entity_poly.entity_id
_entity_poly.type
_entity_poly.pdbx_seq_one_letter_code
_entity_poly.pdbx_strand_id
1 'polypeptide(L)'
;MVFLRLTLAERSHLIEYGVLAIFIHAALTERGEQGRAVRWPAVVAILATTAIGVIDELIQLALPHRVFDPVDMLFNTLAAGSAVGAGLVLARVRRSVRV
;
A
#
# COMPACT_ATOMS: atom_id res chain seq x y z
N MET A 1 25.91 10.33 0.40
CA MET A 1 24.80 10.80 -0.46
C MET A 1 24.04 9.61 -1.06
N VAL A 2 23.35 8.79 -0.25
CA VAL A 2 22.93 7.44 -0.71
C VAL A 2 21.41 7.18 -0.70
N PHE A 3 20.59 8.01 -0.05
CA PHE A 3 19.15 7.74 0.12
C PHE A 3 18.21 8.39 -0.92
N LEU A 4 18.73 9.14 -1.90
CA LEU A 4 17.89 9.95 -2.82
C LEU A 4 17.90 9.50 -4.28
N ARG A 5 18.54 8.36 -4.61
CA ARG A 5 18.46 7.78 -5.96
C ARG A 5 17.69 6.47 -5.93
N LEU A 6 16.36 6.59 -5.87
CA LEU A 6 15.47 5.46 -6.14
C LEU A 6 15.75 4.93 -7.55
N THR A 7 16.07 3.65 -7.64
CA THR A 7 16.15 2.87 -8.87
C THR A 7 14.78 2.81 -9.55
N LEU A 8 14.74 2.36 -10.81
CA LEU A 8 13.47 2.21 -11.54
C LEU A 8 12.56 1.20 -10.81
N ALA A 9 13.12 0.12 -10.26
CA ALA A 9 12.37 -0.91 -9.55
C ALA A 9 11.67 -0.34 -8.32
N GLU A 10 12.40 0.33 -7.42
CA GLU A 10 11.84 0.91 -6.19
C GLU A 10 10.73 1.94 -6.48
N ARG A 11 10.83 2.68 -7.60
CA ARG A 11 9.75 3.59 -8.03
C ARG A 11 8.51 2.84 -8.49
N SER A 12 8.67 1.71 -9.18
CA SER A 12 7.55 0.85 -9.56
C SER A 12 6.86 0.29 -8.32
N HIS A 13 7.62 -0.17 -7.31
CA HIS A 13 7.08 -0.64 -6.03
C HIS A 13 6.20 0.42 -5.35
N LEU A 14 6.62 1.68 -5.32
CA LEU A 14 5.82 2.77 -4.76
C LEU A 14 4.47 2.93 -5.48
N ILE A 15 4.43 2.81 -6.81
CA ILE A 15 3.20 2.94 -7.59
C ILE A 15 2.32 1.70 -7.41
N GLU A 16 2.88 0.51 -7.62
CA GLU A 16 2.15 -0.75 -7.60
C GLU A 16 1.49 -1.00 -6.24
N TYR A 17 2.28 -0.92 -5.17
CA TYR A 17 1.78 -1.16 -3.81
C TYR A 17 0.97 0.01 -3.27
N GLY A 18 1.25 1.25 -3.71
CA GLY A 18 0.39 2.40 -3.41
C GLY A 18 -1.01 2.26 -4.00
N VAL A 19 -1.11 1.91 -5.29
CA VAL A 19 -2.39 1.68 -5.99
C VAL A 19 -3.12 0.48 -5.39
N LEU A 20 -2.43 -0.63 -5.14
CA LEU A 20 -3.00 -1.81 -4.49
C LEU A 20 -3.62 -1.45 -3.12
N ALA A 21 -2.90 -0.70 -2.29
CA ALA A 21 -3.41 -0.27 -0.98
C ALA A 21 -4.65 0.62 -1.09
N ILE A 22 -4.70 1.52 -2.07
CA ILE A 22 -5.87 2.36 -2.35
C ILE A 22 -7.07 1.49 -2.72
N PHE A 23 -6.90 0.50 -3.60
CA PHE A 23 -8.00 -0.38 -4.00
C PHE A 23 -8.49 -1.28 -2.87
N ILE A 24 -7.59 -1.85 -2.07
CA ILE A 24 -7.99 -2.64 -0.89
C ILE A 24 -8.75 -1.73 0.10
N HIS A 25 -8.24 -0.52 0.37
CA HIS A 25 -8.91 0.42 1.27
C HIS A 25 -10.29 0.83 0.76
N ALA A 26 -10.43 1.11 -0.54
CA ALA A 26 -11.71 1.42 -1.16
C ALA A 26 -12.70 0.25 -1.03
N ALA A 27 -12.28 -0.97 -1.37
CA ALA A 27 -13.11 -2.16 -1.27
C ALA A 27 -13.54 -2.47 0.18
N LEU A 28 -12.67 -2.25 1.15
CA LEU A 28 -12.98 -2.43 2.58
C LEU A 28 -13.95 -1.36 3.09
N THR A 29 -13.80 -0.12 2.63
CA THR A 29 -14.70 0.99 2.97
C THR A 29 -16.09 0.75 2.40
N GLU A 30 -16.19 0.37 1.12
CA GLU A 30 -17.46 0.03 0.47
C GLU A 30 -18.19 -1.11 1.18
N ARG A 31 -17.47 -2.17 1.60
CA ARG A 31 -18.06 -3.26 2.40
C ARG A 31 -18.63 -2.76 3.72
N GLY A 32 -17.94 -1.82 4.37
CA GLY A 32 -18.40 -1.16 5.60
C GLY A 32 -19.71 -0.40 5.38
N GLU A 33 -19.79 0.35 4.28
CA GLU A 33 -20.97 1.13 3.90
C GLU A 33 -22.17 0.24 3.52
N GLN A 34 -21.92 -0.96 2.96
CA GLN A 34 -22.94 -1.96 2.65
C GLN A 34 -23.40 -2.79 3.87
N GLY A 35 -23.04 -2.38 5.09
CA GLY A 35 -23.52 -2.99 6.34
C GLY A 35 -22.72 -4.22 6.80
N ARG A 36 -21.58 -4.54 6.18
CA ARG A 36 -20.66 -5.57 6.71
C ARG A 36 -19.71 -4.94 7.72
N ALA A 37 -19.49 -5.60 8.85
CA ALA A 37 -18.59 -5.10 9.88
C ALA A 37 -17.11 -5.24 9.43
N VAL A 38 -16.54 -4.15 8.91
CA VAL A 38 -15.10 -4.03 8.66
C VAL A 38 -14.51 -3.07 9.69
N ARG A 39 -13.78 -3.62 10.67
CA ARG A 39 -13.11 -2.81 11.69
C ARG A 39 -11.81 -2.26 11.09
N TRP A 40 -11.60 -0.94 11.20
CA TRP A 40 -10.36 -0.26 10.83
C TRP A 40 -9.91 -0.52 9.37
N PRO A 41 -10.73 -0.19 8.35
CA PRO A 41 -10.44 -0.52 6.95
C PRO A 41 -9.07 -0.04 6.46
N ALA A 42 -8.59 1.12 6.93
CA ALA A 42 -7.26 1.64 6.59
C ALA A 42 -6.12 0.76 7.12
N VAL A 43 -6.19 0.34 8.39
CA VAL A 43 -5.16 -0.53 9.00
C VAL A 43 -5.13 -1.88 8.30
N VAL A 44 -6.31 -2.46 8.05
CA VAL A 44 -6.44 -3.73 7.34
C VAL A 44 -5.89 -3.62 5.92
N ALA A 45 -6.14 -2.51 5.21
CA ALA A 45 -5.59 -2.29 3.87
C ALA A 45 -4.06 -2.23 3.85
N ILE A 46 -3.44 -1.53 4.81
CA ILE A 46 -1.98 -1.46 4.92
C ILE A 46 -1.40 -2.85 5.22
N LEU A 47 -1.94 -3.54 6.21
CA LEU A 47 -1.45 -4.89 6.59
C LEU A 47 -1.63 -5.91 5.46
N ALA A 48 -2.77 -5.88 4.77
CA ALA A 48 -3.03 -6.76 3.63
C ALA A 48 -2.06 -6.47 2.47
N THR A 49 -1.81 -5.20 2.16
CA THR A 49 -0.86 -4.81 1.11
C THR A 49 0.56 -5.22 1.48
N THR A 50 0.99 -4.99 2.71
CA THR A 50 2.29 -5.45 3.22
C THR A 50 2.42 -6.97 3.13
N ALA A 51 1.39 -7.73 3.54
CA ALA A 51 1.40 -9.18 3.44
C ALA A 51 1.53 -9.65 1.99
N ILE A 52 0.82 -9.02 1.05
CA ILE A 52 0.95 -9.30 -0.39
C ILE A 52 2.37 -9.00 -0.86
N GLY A 53 2.97 -7.87 -0.46
CA GLY A 53 4.34 -7.53 -0.81
C GLY A 53 5.38 -8.50 -0.25
N VAL A 54 5.16 -9.02 0.96
CA VAL A 54 6.00 -10.10 1.51
C VAL A 54 5.85 -11.37 0.68
N ILE A 55 4.63 -11.74 0.28
CA ILE A 55 4.39 -12.92 -0.55
C ILE A 55 5.07 -12.77 -1.92
N ASP A 56 4.96 -11.61 -2.54
CA ASP A 56 5.62 -11.30 -3.82
C ASP A 56 7.14 -11.49 -3.72
N GLU A 57 7.76 -10.96 -2.67
CA GLU A 57 9.18 -11.12 -2.42
C GLU A 57 9.59 -12.57 -2.14
N LEU A 58 8.75 -13.33 -1.42
CA LEU A 58 8.97 -14.76 -1.20
C LEU A 58 8.86 -15.56 -2.50
N ILE A 59 8.01 -15.16 -3.45
CA ILE A 59 7.94 -15.80 -4.77
C ILE A 59 9.24 -15.58 -5.55
N GLN A 60 9.91 -14.44 -5.36
CA GLN A 60 11.21 -14.17 -6.02
C GLN A 60 12.28 -15.20 -5.65
N LEU A 61 12.22 -15.84 -4.47
CA LEU A 61 13.12 -16.93 -4.09
C LEU A 61 13.03 -18.15 -5.04
N ALA A 62 11.88 -18.35 -5.69
CA ALA A 62 11.68 -19.42 -6.66
C ALA A 62 12.04 -19.02 -8.10
N LEU A 63 12.36 -17.74 -8.35
CA LEU A 63 12.63 -17.21 -9.69
C LEU A 63 14.13 -17.00 -9.92
N PRO A 64 14.77 -17.71 -10.85
CA PRO A 64 16.23 -17.75 -11.00
C PRO A 64 16.88 -16.43 -11.45
N HIS A 65 16.09 -15.47 -11.93
CA HIS A 65 16.55 -14.16 -12.39
C HIS A 65 16.15 -13.01 -11.44
N ARG A 66 15.57 -13.32 -10.27
CA ARG A 66 15.17 -12.33 -9.27
C ARG A 66 15.96 -12.55 -7.98
N VAL A 67 16.06 -11.50 -7.16
CA VAL A 67 16.80 -11.51 -5.89
C VAL A 67 15.84 -11.07 -4.82
N PHE A 68 15.74 -11.87 -3.76
CA PHE A 68 15.01 -11.51 -2.56
C PHE A 68 15.65 -10.29 -1.88
N ASP A 69 14.91 -9.19 -1.74
CA ASP A 69 15.34 -7.95 -1.09
C ASP A 69 14.36 -7.51 0.02
N PRO A 70 14.74 -7.59 1.31
CA PRO A 70 13.94 -7.07 2.41
C PRO A 70 13.64 -5.56 2.34
N VAL A 71 14.46 -4.79 1.61
CA VAL A 71 14.25 -3.35 1.42
C VAL A 71 13.00 -3.09 0.59
N ASP A 72 12.68 -3.97 -0.38
CA ASP A 72 11.47 -3.87 -1.18
C ASP A 72 10.21 -4.06 -0.32
N MET A 73 10.24 -4.99 0.66
CA MET A 73 9.14 -5.16 1.62
C MET A 73 8.88 -3.88 2.44
N LEU A 74 9.95 -3.19 2.83
CA LEU A 74 9.84 -1.90 3.53
C LEU A 74 9.24 -0.84 2.62
N PHE A 75 9.71 -0.73 1.37
CA PHE A 75 9.14 0.21 0.39
C PHE A 75 7.66 -0.06 0.12
N ASN A 76 7.26 -1.31 -0.05
CA ASN A 76 5.87 -1.71 -0.25
C ASN A 76 4.99 -1.27 0.93
N THR A 77 5.50 -1.42 2.16
CA THR A 77 4.81 -1.00 3.39
C THR A 77 4.70 0.52 3.49
N LEU A 78 5.77 1.26 3.17
CA LEU A 78 5.77 2.72 3.14
C LEU A 78 4.85 3.26 2.04
N ALA A 79 4.81 2.61 0.87
CA ALA A 79 3.89 2.92 -0.22
C ALA A 79 2.44 2.77 0.24
N ALA A 80 2.11 1.64 0.87
CA ALA A 80 0.77 1.38 1.38
C ALA A 80 0.35 2.41 2.44
N GLY A 81 1.22 2.68 3.42
CA GLY A 81 0.97 3.64 4.48
C GLY A 81 0.80 5.08 3.96
N SER A 82 1.69 5.52 3.07
CA SER A 82 1.62 6.86 2.48
C SER A 82 0.40 7.05 1.58
N ALA A 83 0.07 6.07 0.73
CA ALA A 83 -1.07 6.14 -0.17
C ALA A 83 -2.41 6.17 0.60
N VAL A 84 -2.60 5.27 1.57
CA VAL A 84 -3.81 5.25 2.41
C VAL A 84 -3.88 6.51 3.27
N GLY A 85 -2.77 6.89 3.92
CA GLY A 85 -2.70 8.10 4.76
C GLY A 85 -3.04 9.38 3.99
N ALA A 86 -2.44 9.56 2.81
CA ALA A 86 -2.76 10.69 1.92
C ALA A 86 -4.24 10.67 1.51
N GLY A 87 -4.78 9.50 1.16
CA GLY A 87 -6.20 9.33 0.84
C GLY A 87 -7.13 9.78 1.98
N LEU A 88 -6.80 9.42 3.23
CA LEU A 88 -7.56 9.83 4.42
C LEU A 88 -7.48 11.34 4.67
N VAL A 89 -6.29 11.94 4.54
CA VAL A 89 -6.09 13.39 4.67
C VAL A 89 -6.91 14.13 3.61
N LEU A 90 -6.83 13.70 2.35
CA LEU A 90 -7.60 14.29 1.26
C LEU A 90 -9.11 14.15 1.49
N ALA A 91 -9.59 13.00 1.93
CA ALA A 91 -11.00 12.80 2.27
C ALA A 91 -11.44 13.71 3.43
N ARG A 92 -10.57 13.95 4.42
CA ARG A 92 -10.85 14.86 5.53
C ARG A 92 -10.92 16.31 5.08
N VAL A 93 -9.98 16.75 4.24
CA VAL A 93 -9.94 18.11 3.67
C VAL A 93 -11.16 18.35 2.78
N ARG A 94 -11.51 17.42 1.88
CA ARG A 94 -12.69 17.54 1.01
C ARG A 94 -14.00 17.67 1.79
N ARG A 95 -14.10 17.03 2.95
CA ARG A 95 -15.26 17.20 3.85
C ARG A 95 -15.29 18.58 4.50
N SER A 96 -14.15 19.16 4.87
CA SER A 96 -14.09 20.51 5.45
C SER A 96 -14.44 21.62 4.46
N VAL A 97 -14.11 21.46 3.17
CA VAL A 97 -14.34 22.47 2.13
C VAL A 97 -15.78 22.44 1.59
N ARG A 98 -16.51 21.34 1.78
CA ARG A 98 -17.91 21.19 1.37
C ARG A 98 -18.91 21.63 2.45
N VAL A 99 -18.44 22.25 3.53
CA VAL A 99 -19.25 22.94 4.55
C VAL A 99 -19.41 24.40 4.13
#